data_AF-A0A3D0RZR2-F1
#
_entry.id   AF-A0A3D0RZR2-F1
#
_cell.length_a   1.000
_cell.length_b   1.000
_cell.length_c   1.000
_cell.angle_alpha   90.00
_cell.angle_beta   90.00
_cell.angle_gamma   90.00
#
_symmetry.space_group_name_H-M   'P 1'
#
loop_
_entity.id
_entity.type
_entity.pdbx_description
1 polymer ?
#
loop_
_entity_poly.entity_id
_entity_poly.type
_entity_poly.pdbx_seq_one_letter_code
_entity_poly.pdbx_strand_id
1 'polypeptide(L)'
;MKAKKKTSTRFGPKVDESLASKVEADPRRSGREAATGGPTYGGPVKGPVKGSATGEQSPAPRSARRKSKDEVDPLATRRPRNPKEMTDLPDMKPPRRRPASSGDDQPVEQYIRLRIRVRGDRMSVIDSHLVDGPLSSINAFPGNNAYEVTLGDRLLHAGALPDFGTQRAFVAPNPVEGQETHHVTDRDVFEFSARLPAAEVTEETFADIAIRLHRVKGEARAERLTDQPLAVQFEREMRPVAELRGLPESALPDRIEARGARTPRA
;
A
#
# COMPACT_ATOMS: atom_id res chain seq x y z
N MET A 1 69.25 1.85 -7.77
CA MET A 1 68.31 1.71 -6.62
C MET A 1 67.29 0.65 -6.99
N LYS A 2 67.18 -0.44 -6.20
CA LYS A 2 66.42 -1.65 -6.54
C LYS A 2 64.96 -1.55 -6.09
N ALA A 3 64.04 -1.84 -7.01
CA ALA A 3 62.59 -1.89 -6.77
C ALA A 3 62.20 -3.10 -5.90
N LYS A 4 61.49 -2.85 -4.80
CA LYS A 4 60.90 -3.88 -3.93
C LYS A 4 59.55 -4.32 -4.50
N LYS A 5 59.46 -5.58 -4.95
CA LYS A 5 58.19 -6.29 -5.23
C LYS A 5 57.46 -6.54 -3.91
N LYS A 6 56.20 -6.08 -3.81
CA LYS A 6 55.28 -6.47 -2.73
C LYS A 6 54.47 -7.69 -3.20
N THR A 7 54.63 -8.80 -2.50
CA THR A 7 53.86 -10.03 -2.66
C THR A 7 52.49 -9.88 -2.00
N SER A 8 51.43 -10.14 -2.78
CA SER A 8 50.04 -10.18 -2.34
C SER A 8 49.74 -11.53 -1.70
N THR A 9 49.35 -11.53 -0.43
CA THR A 9 48.94 -12.71 0.32
C THR A 9 47.43 -12.83 0.22
N ARG A 10 46.95 -13.86 -0.49
CA ARG A 10 45.52 -14.19 -0.59
C ARG A 10 45.03 -14.73 0.75
N PHE A 11 44.06 -14.06 1.36
CA PHE A 11 43.24 -14.60 2.43
C PHE A 11 42.18 -15.52 1.81
N GLY A 12 42.32 -16.83 2.02
CA GLY A 12 41.25 -17.80 1.76
C GLY A 12 40.48 -18.07 3.06
N PRO A 13 39.14 -18.27 3.00
CA PRO A 13 38.36 -18.63 4.17
C PRO A 13 38.71 -20.05 4.63
N LYS A 14 38.98 -20.22 5.94
CA LYS A 14 39.07 -21.52 6.59
C LYS A 14 37.65 -22.07 6.77
N VAL A 15 37.39 -23.22 6.17
CA VAL A 15 36.18 -24.01 6.41
C VAL A 15 36.39 -24.79 7.70
N ASP A 16 35.52 -24.56 8.68
CA ASP A 16 35.53 -25.24 9.98
C ASP A 16 34.73 -26.55 9.84
N GLU A 17 35.44 -27.66 9.64
CA GLU A 17 34.88 -29.02 9.67
C GLU A 17 34.84 -29.54 11.10
N SER A 18 33.84 -29.14 11.89
CA SER A 18 33.68 -29.72 13.22
C SER A 18 32.25 -29.67 13.81
N LEU A 19 31.23 -30.15 13.09
CA LEU A 19 29.98 -30.58 13.74
C LEU A 19 29.43 -31.89 13.16
N ALA A 20 29.71 -32.98 13.90
CA ALA A 20 28.86 -34.17 14.00
C ALA A 20 27.50 -33.76 14.63
N SER A 21 26.36 -34.44 14.52
CA SER A 21 26.06 -35.84 14.26
C SER A 21 24.56 -35.96 13.95
N LYS A 22 24.23 -36.94 13.10
CA LYS A 22 22.88 -37.49 12.86
C LYS A 22 22.05 -37.60 14.14
N VAL A 23 20.88 -36.97 14.17
CA VAL A 23 19.78 -37.37 15.05
C VAL A 23 18.94 -38.39 14.28
N GLU A 24 19.00 -39.61 14.76
CA GLU A 24 18.25 -40.77 14.30
C GLU A 24 16.77 -40.58 14.69
N ALA A 25 15.88 -40.54 13.69
CA ALA A 25 14.45 -40.39 13.89
C ALA A 25 13.82 -41.76 14.19
N ASP A 26 13.21 -41.87 15.37
CA ASP A 26 12.46 -43.02 15.87
C ASP A 26 11.11 -43.19 15.12
N PRO A 27 10.85 -44.31 14.40
CA PRO A 27 9.62 -44.51 13.65
C PRO A 27 8.58 -45.36 14.42
N ARG A 28 8.42 -45.16 15.73
CA ARG A 28 7.41 -45.90 16.53
C ARG A 28 6.58 -45.00 17.45
N ARG A 29 5.69 -44.20 16.87
CA ARG A 29 4.51 -43.69 17.59
C ARG A 29 3.28 -43.60 16.68
N SER A 30 2.79 -44.76 16.28
CA SER A 30 1.42 -44.96 15.84
C SER A 30 0.48 -44.97 17.05
N GLY A 31 -0.66 -44.28 16.93
CA GLY A 31 -1.84 -44.51 17.75
C GLY A 31 -2.12 -43.46 18.82
N ARG A 32 -2.87 -42.41 18.45
CA ARG A 32 -4.05 -42.05 19.24
C ARG A 32 -5.10 -41.31 18.42
N GLU A 33 -6.32 -41.78 18.60
CA GLU A 33 -7.55 -41.43 17.94
C GLU A 33 -8.05 -40.00 18.24
N ALA A 34 -8.83 -39.50 17.28
CA ALA A 34 -10.06 -38.72 17.42
C ALA A 34 -10.14 -37.62 18.51
N ALA A 35 -10.19 -36.37 18.05
CA ALA A 35 -11.22 -35.42 18.46
C ALA A 35 -11.34 -34.29 17.41
N THR A 36 -12.39 -34.38 16.60
CA THR A 36 -12.98 -33.27 15.85
C THR A 36 -13.46 -32.20 16.82
N GLY A 37 -12.61 -31.19 17.08
CA GLY A 37 -12.97 -29.96 17.78
C GLY A 37 -12.98 -28.80 16.80
N GLY A 38 -14.12 -28.55 16.16
CA GLY A 38 -14.32 -27.33 15.38
C GLY A 38 -14.25 -26.10 16.30
N PRO A 39 -13.66 -24.97 15.86
CA PRO A 39 -13.64 -23.74 16.65
C PRO A 39 -15.06 -23.19 16.78
N THR A 40 -15.66 -23.33 17.94
CA THR A 40 -16.88 -22.61 18.30
C THR A 40 -16.51 -21.17 18.61
N TYR A 41 -16.95 -20.26 17.74
CA TYR A 41 -16.79 -18.82 17.91
C TYR A 41 -17.73 -18.35 19.03
N GLY A 42 -17.22 -18.29 20.26
CA GLY A 42 -17.89 -17.69 21.40
C GLY A 42 -17.94 -16.17 21.24
N GLY A 43 -19.02 -15.66 20.63
CA GLY A 43 -19.30 -14.24 20.58
C GLY A 43 -19.47 -13.63 21.98
N PRO A 44 -19.15 -12.34 22.18
CA PRO A 44 -19.32 -11.68 23.46
C PRO A 44 -20.80 -11.57 23.84
N VAL A 45 -21.15 -12.16 24.98
CA VAL A 45 -22.47 -12.10 25.60
C VAL A 45 -22.70 -10.67 26.11
N LYS A 46 -23.65 -9.95 25.51
CA LYS A 46 -24.13 -8.66 26.01
C LYS A 46 -24.81 -8.87 27.36
N GLY A 47 -24.18 -8.40 28.43
CA GLY A 47 -24.80 -8.27 29.75
C GLY A 47 -25.88 -7.16 29.75
N PRO A 48 -26.93 -7.30 30.58
CA PRO A 48 -27.98 -6.30 30.70
C PRO A 48 -27.53 -5.17 31.62
N VAL A 49 -27.34 -3.96 31.07
CA VAL A 49 -27.17 -2.74 31.88
C VAL A 49 -28.55 -2.19 32.21
N LYS A 50 -28.88 -2.21 33.50
CA LYS A 50 -30.16 -1.80 34.09
C LYS A 50 -29.93 -0.56 34.97
N GLY A 51 -30.77 0.46 34.80
CA GLY A 51 -30.99 1.60 35.73
C GLY A 51 -30.33 2.91 35.29
N SER A 52 -31.10 3.90 34.77
CA SER A 52 -31.86 4.94 35.49
C SER A 52 -30.94 6.04 36.04
N ALA A 53 -31.12 7.35 35.81
CA ALA A 53 -32.36 8.09 35.81
C ALA A 53 -32.17 9.54 35.26
N THR A 54 -33.23 10.06 34.66
CA THR A 54 -33.78 11.43 34.78
C THR A 54 -32.90 12.66 34.47
N GLY A 55 -33.23 13.32 33.36
CA GLY A 55 -32.88 14.70 33.06
C GLY A 55 -33.80 15.23 31.96
N GLU A 56 -34.98 15.71 32.36
CA GLU A 56 -35.90 16.46 31.51
C GLU A 56 -35.23 17.73 30.97
N GLN A 57 -35.29 17.93 29.65
CA GLN A 57 -35.56 19.23 29.02
C GLN A 57 -35.75 19.06 27.51
N SER A 58 -37.02 19.04 27.10
CA SER A 58 -37.44 19.30 25.72
C SER A 58 -37.16 20.77 25.37
N PRO A 59 -36.81 21.08 24.10
CA PRO A 59 -37.79 21.84 23.33
C PRO A 59 -37.90 21.46 21.83
N ALA A 60 -39.15 21.53 21.38
CA ALA A 60 -39.67 21.88 20.04
C ALA A 60 -39.29 21.02 18.81
N PRO A 61 -40.27 20.36 18.15
CA PRO A 61 -40.08 19.80 16.82
C PRO A 61 -40.17 20.92 15.77
N ARG A 62 -39.01 21.32 15.21
CA ARG A 62 -39.00 22.12 13.97
C ARG A 62 -39.28 21.19 12.80
N SER A 63 -40.52 21.21 12.34
CA SER A 63 -41.00 20.60 11.10
C SER A 63 -40.32 21.24 9.88
N ALA A 64 -39.14 20.75 9.52
CA ALA A 64 -38.52 21.02 8.24
C ALA A 64 -39.21 20.17 7.16
N ARG A 65 -40.27 20.78 6.60
CA ARG A 65 -40.87 20.59 5.28
C ARG A 65 -40.01 19.70 4.35
N ARG A 66 -40.29 18.39 4.34
CA ARG A 66 -39.80 17.48 3.30
C ARG A 66 -40.37 17.98 1.98
N LYS A 67 -39.51 18.52 1.10
CA LYS A 67 -39.86 18.72 -0.30
C LYS A 67 -40.22 17.36 -0.85
N SER A 68 -41.48 17.21 -1.25
CA SER A 68 -41.97 16.08 -2.03
C SER A 68 -41.01 15.86 -3.19
N LYS A 69 -40.42 14.67 -3.22
CA LYS A 69 -39.69 14.16 -4.37
C LYS A 69 -40.72 14.09 -5.48
N ASP A 70 -40.54 14.88 -6.53
CA ASP A 70 -41.43 14.85 -7.69
C ASP A 70 -41.62 13.41 -8.14
N GLU A 71 -42.89 13.07 -8.37
CA GLU A 71 -43.33 11.76 -8.81
C GLU A 71 -42.68 11.50 -10.16
N VAL A 72 -41.69 10.59 -10.17
CA VAL A 72 -40.97 10.21 -11.38
C VAL A 72 -41.96 9.48 -12.28
N ASP A 73 -42.41 10.14 -13.34
CA ASP A 73 -43.29 9.56 -14.35
C ASP A 73 -42.61 8.30 -14.95
N PRO A 74 -43.14 7.09 -14.72
CA PRO A 74 -42.54 5.85 -15.22
C PRO A 74 -42.57 5.74 -16.75
N LEU A 75 -43.32 6.61 -17.45
CA LEU A 75 -43.32 6.68 -18.90
C LEU A 75 -42.15 7.52 -19.46
N ALA A 76 -41.58 8.43 -18.67
CA ALA A 76 -40.43 9.25 -19.09
C ALA A 76 -39.10 8.46 -19.09
N THR A 77 -39.05 7.31 -18.41
CA THR A 77 -37.88 6.40 -18.42
C THR A 77 -37.95 5.31 -19.49
N ARG A 78 -38.95 5.32 -20.38
CA ARG A 78 -38.96 4.41 -21.52
C ARG A 78 -37.87 4.84 -22.50
N ARG A 79 -36.76 4.10 -22.49
CA ARG A 79 -35.76 4.14 -23.57
C ARG A 79 -36.49 4.11 -24.92
N PRO A 80 -36.20 5.04 -25.84
CA PRO A 80 -36.77 5.00 -27.18
C PRO A 80 -36.46 3.64 -27.79
N ARG A 81 -37.51 2.96 -28.27
CA ARG A 81 -37.45 1.59 -28.82
C ARG A 81 -36.82 1.56 -30.22
N ASN A 82 -36.42 2.71 -30.76
CA ASN A 82 -36.01 2.87 -32.14
C ASN A 82 -34.54 3.31 -32.22
N PRO A 83 -33.61 2.45 -32.68
CA PRO A 83 -32.19 2.77 -32.84
C PRO A 83 -31.89 3.87 -33.86
N LYS A 84 -32.88 4.27 -34.67
CA LYS A 84 -32.74 5.24 -35.77
C LYS A 84 -32.95 6.70 -35.36
N GLU A 85 -33.38 6.95 -34.12
CA GLU A 85 -33.51 8.32 -33.55
C GLU A 85 -32.33 8.69 -32.64
N MET A 86 -31.25 7.89 -32.62
CA MET A 86 -29.96 8.35 -32.10
C MET A 86 -29.42 9.41 -33.06
N THR A 87 -29.79 10.65 -32.74
CA THR A 87 -29.21 11.89 -33.27
C THR A 87 -27.70 11.73 -33.36
N ASP A 88 -27.15 12.12 -34.50
CA ASP A 88 -25.72 12.18 -34.81
C ASP A 88 -24.93 12.67 -33.59
N LEU A 89 -24.38 11.71 -32.83
CA LEU A 89 -23.34 12.02 -31.86
C LEU A 89 -22.18 12.56 -32.69
N PRO A 90 -21.67 13.77 -32.40
CA PRO A 90 -20.57 14.33 -33.16
C PRO A 90 -19.43 13.31 -33.15
N ASP A 91 -18.94 12.97 -34.35
CA ASP A 91 -17.83 12.05 -34.55
C ASP A 91 -16.75 12.38 -33.52
N MET A 92 -16.61 11.52 -32.50
CA MET A 92 -15.58 11.67 -31.48
C MET A 92 -14.25 11.49 -32.19
N LYS A 93 -13.65 12.60 -32.60
CA LYS A 93 -12.31 12.61 -33.16
C LYS A 93 -11.42 11.90 -32.15
N PRO A 94 -10.71 10.83 -32.56
CA PRO A 94 -9.82 10.13 -31.65
C PRO A 94 -8.88 11.17 -31.02
N PRO A 95 -8.65 11.08 -29.69
CA PRO A 95 -7.81 12.06 -29.01
C PRO A 95 -6.49 12.15 -29.75
N ARG A 96 -6.12 13.37 -30.16
CA ARG A 96 -4.83 13.65 -30.81
C ARG A 96 -3.75 13.07 -29.90
N ARG A 97 -3.12 11.97 -30.33
CA ARG A 97 -1.92 11.45 -29.68
C ARG A 97 -0.92 12.59 -29.70
N ARG A 98 -0.59 13.15 -28.53
CA ARG A 98 0.55 14.05 -28.42
C ARG A 98 1.75 13.27 -28.98
N PRO A 99 2.51 13.84 -29.92
CA PRO A 99 3.72 13.17 -30.39
C PRO A 99 4.55 12.87 -29.15
N ALA A 100 4.87 11.59 -28.96
CA ALA A 100 5.85 11.20 -27.97
C ALA A 100 7.10 12.02 -28.31
N SER A 101 7.47 12.91 -27.39
CA SER A 101 8.71 13.67 -27.48
C SER A 101 9.86 12.68 -27.42
N SER A 102 10.19 12.09 -28.56
CA SER A 102 11.38 11.30 -28.83
C SER A 102 12.56 12.25 -28.95
N GLY A 103 12.94 12.85 -27.83
CA GLY A 103 14.29 13.39 -27.66
C GLY A 103 15.12 12.26 -27.06
N ASP A 104 15.93 11.60 -27.88
CA ASP A 104 16.83 10.49 -27.50
C ASP A 104 17.94 10.88 -26.50
N ASP A 105 17.93 12.12 -25.98
CA ASP A 105 19.02 12.71 -25.19
C ASP A 105 18.61 13.08 -23.76
N GLN A 106 17.37 12.78 -23.35
CA GLN A 106 16.99 12.89 -21.93
C GLN A 106 17.44 11.63 -21.20
N PRO A 107 18.13 11.73 -20.04
CA PRO A 107 18.47 10.56 -19.24
C PRO A 107 17.20 9.76 -18.95
N VAL A 108 17.26 8.44 -19.15
CA VAL A 108 16.11 7.56 -18.93
C VAL A 108 15.75 7.63 -17.45
N GLU A 109 14.68 8.36 -17.13
CA GLU A 109 14.16 8.40 -15.77
C GLU A 109 13.66 7.00 -15.37
N GLN A 110 14.11 6.52 -14.22
CA GLN A 110 13.77 5.21 -13.68
C GLN A 110 13.43 5.30 -12.21
N TYR A 111 12.54 4.43 -11.76
CA TYR A 111 12.21 4.29 -10.34
C TYR A 111 12.11 2.82 -9.96
N ILE A 112 12.38 2.53 -8.70
CA ILE A 112 12.15 1.21 -8.12
C ILE A 112 10.75 1.21 -7.48
N ARG A 113 10.02 0.12 -7.69
CA ARG A 113 8.76 -0.18 -7.00
C ARG A 113 9.00 -1.31 -6.01
N LEU A 114 8.89 -1.02 -4.72
CA LEU A 114 9.03 -1.99 -3.64
C LEU A 114 7.66 -2.47 -3.19
N ARG A 115 7.47 -3.78 -3.09
CA ARG A 115 6.30 -4.36 -2.44
C ARG A 115 6.64 -4.60 -0.97
N ILE A 116 5.97 -3.89 -0.07
CA ILE A 116 6.25 -3.90 1.37
C ILE A 116 5.13 -4.64 2.07
N ARG A 117 5.48 -5.59 2.94
CA ARG A 117 4.59 -6.18 3.93
C ARG A 117 4.68 -5.39 5.22
N VAL A 118 3.54 -5.16 5.84
CA VAL A 118 3.46 -4.60 7.20
C VAL A 118 2.72 -5.60 8.08
N ARG A 119 3.25 -5.79 9.29
CA ARG A 119 2.64 -6.60 10.35
C ARG A 119 2.85 -5.88 11.67
N GLY A 120 1.80 -5.26 12.19
CA GLY A 120 1.90 -4.36 13.34
C GLY A 120 2.80 -3.15 13.02
N ASP A 121 3.85 -2.98 13.81
CA ASP A 121 4.88 -1.93 13.67
C ASP A 121 6.05 -2.32 12.77
N ARG A 122 6.08 -3.57 12.28
CA ARG A 122 7.18 -4.08 11.46
C ARG A 122 6.88 -3.99 9.98
N MET A 123 7.86 -3.54 9.21
CA MET A 123 7.84 -3.52 7.76
C MET A 123 8.95 -4.40 7.19
N SER A 124 8.67 -5.06 6.07
CA SER A 124 9.64 -5.89 5.35
C SER A 124 9.42 -5.78 3.85
N VAL A 125 10.50 -5.66 3.07
CA VAL A 125 10.43 -5.72 1.60
C VAL A 125 10.19 -7.17 1.18
N ILE A 126 9.14 -7.39 0.40
CA ILE A 126 8.80 -8.70 -0.20
C ILE A 126 9.44 -8.80 -1.58
N ASP A 127 9.36 -7.73 -2.36
CA ASP A 127 9.73 -7.72 -3.77
C ASP A 127 10.15 -6.31 -4.21
N SER A 128 10.89 -6.23 -5.31
CA SER A 128 11.42 -4.98 -5.87
C SER A 128 11.53 -5.10 -7.39
N HIS A 129 10.93 -4.14 -8.11
CA HIS A 129 10.98 -4.05 -9.57
C HIS A 129 11.57 -2.72 -10.03
N LEU A 130 12.31 -2.74 -11.13
CA LEU A 130 12.81 -1.54 -11.80
C LEU A 130 11.82 -1.15 -12.88
N VAL A 131 11.40 0.12 -12.91
CA VAL A 131 10.39 0.62 -13.83
C VAL A 131 10.94 1.81 -14.59
N ASP A 132 10.84 1.76 -15.92
CA ASP A 132 11.20 2.86 -16.79
C ASP A 132 10.08 3.91 -16.82
N GLY A 133 10.41 5.16 -16.52
CA GLY A 133 9.51 6.30 -16.57
C GLY A 133 9.67 7.30 -15.42
N PRO A 134 9.01 8.46 -15.53
CA PRO A 134 9.08 9.50 -14.52
C PRO A 134 8.42 9.08 -13.21
N LEU A 135 9.04 9.46 -12.09
CA LEU A 135 8.44 9.29 -10.78
C LEU A 135 7.45 10.41 -10.49
N SER A 136 6.16 10.11 -10.51
CA SER A 136 5.13 11.09 -10.14
C SER A 136 5.09 11.30 -8.62
N SER A 137 5.11 12.58 -8.24
CA SER A 137 4.88 13.01 -6.86
C SER A 137 3.42 13.40 -6.68
N ILE A 138 2.85 13.09 -5.53
CA ILE A 138 1.54 13.60 -5.11
C ILE A 138 1.73 14.71 -4.08
N ASN A 139 0.78 15.63 -3.97
CA ASN A 139 0.79 16.74 -3.01
C ASN A 139 -0.41 16.73 -2.05
N ALA A 140 -1.26 15.71 -2.14
CA ALA A 140 -2.39 15.48 -1.26
C ALA A 140 -2.43 14.02 -0.84
N PHE A 141 -2.77 13.78 0.42
CA PHE A 141 -2.83 12.44 1.01
C PHE A 141 -4.26 12.05 1.35
N PRO A 142 -5.10 11.71 0.35
CA PRO A 142 -6.45 11.25 0.62
C PRO A 142 -6.43 9.90 1.34
N GLY A 143 -7.33 9.75 2.31
CA GLY A 143 -7.49 8.51 3.08
C GLY A 143 -6.82 8.58 4.45
N ASN A 144 -6.61 7.41 5.04
CA ASN A 144 -6.21 7.28 6.45
C ASN A 144 -4.71 7.04 6.65
N ASN A 145 -3.98 6.76 5.57
CA ASN A 145 -2.57 6.40 5.63
C ASN A 145 -1.79 6.99 4.45
N ALA A 146 -0.51 7.26 4.69
CA ALA A 146 0.46 7.70 3.71
C ALA A 146 1.79 7.00 3.96
N TYR A 147 2.67 6.95 2.97
CA TYR A 147 4.06 6.59 3.17
C TYR A 147 4.98 7.67 2.64
N GLU A 148 6.19 7.71 3.18
CA GLU A 148 7.30 8.47 2.64
C GLU A 148 8.54 7.59 2.49
N VAL A 149 9.41 8.02 1.58
CA VAL A 149 10.75 7.49 1.40
C VAL A 149 11.72 8.64 1.60
N THR A 150 12.68 8.47 2.50
CA THR A 150 13.70 9.49 2.82
C THR A 150 15.10 8.93 2.67
N LEU A 151 16.07 9.75 2.27
CA LEU A 151 17.50 9.49 2.39
C LEU A 151 18.05 10.44 3.46
N GLY A 152 18.36 9.90 4.63
CA GLY A 152 18.53 10.73 5.83
C GLY A 152 17.26 11.55 6.11
N ASP A 153 17.41 12.87 6.18
CA ASP A 153 16.31 13.82 6.40
C ASP A 153 15.69 14.37 5.10
N ARG A 154 16.19 13.95 3.93
CA ARG A 154 15.68 14.41 2.63
C ARG A 154 14.56 13.50 2.13
N LEU A 155 13.39 14.07 1.87
CA LEU A 155 12.27 13.40 1.23
C LEU A 155 12.59 13.09 -0.24
N LEU A 156 12.56 11.81 -0.60
CA LEU A 156 12.73 11.34 -1.97
C LEU A 156 11.38 11.13 -2.67
N HIS A 157 10.41 10.57 -1.96
CA HIS A 157 9.08 10.28 -2.49
C HIS A 157 8.04 10.20 -1.38
N ALA A 158 6.78 10.47 -1.73
CA ALA A 158 5.65 10.29 -0.85
C ALA A 158 4.44 9.74 -1.63
N GLY A 159 3.64 8.91 -0.97
CA GLY A 159 2.46 8.30 -1.57
C GLY A 159 1.30 8.16 -0.59
N ALA A 160 0.07 8.19 -1.11
CA ALA A 160 -1.15 8.01 -0.35
C ALA A 160 -1.59 6.55 -0.43
N LEU A 161 -2.13 6.03 0.68
CA LEU A 161 -2.60 4.66 0.79
C LEU A 161 -4.08 4.68 1.23
N PRO A 162 -5.01 4.91 0.29
CA PRO A 162 -6.43 4.86 0.59
C PRO A 162 -6.81 3.43 1.01
N ASP A 163 -7.70 3.30 2.00
CA ASP A 163 -8.22 2.02 2.51
C ASP A 163 -7.16 1.02 3.02
N PHE A 164 -5.98 1.53 3.38
CA PHE A 164 -4.90 0.69 3.86
C PHE A 164 -5.20 0.04 5.21
N GLY A 165 -5.01 -1.28 5.27
CA GLY A 165 -5.37 -2.11 6.42
C GLY A 165 -6.83 -2.52 6.49
N THR A 166 -7.66 -2.10 5.53
CA THR A 166 -9.10 -2.38 5.54
C THR A 166 -9.49 -3.26 4.34
N GLN A 167 -10.23 -4.34 4.59
CA GLN A 167 -10.86 -5.15 3.55
C GLN A 167 -12.34 -4.82 3.47
N ARG A 168 -12.80 -4.48 2.26
CA ARG A 168 -14.22 -4.28 1.97
C ARG A 168 -14.75 -5.51 1.23
N ALA A 169 -15.77 -6.15 1.79
CA ALA A 169 -16.54 -7.17 1.11
C ALA A 169 -17.81 -6.54 0.50
N PHE A 170 -18.05 -6.85 -0.77
CA PHE A 170 -19.29 -6.45 -1.45
C PHE A 170 -20.41 -7.43 -1.12
N VAL A 171 -21.62 -6.89 -1.02
CA VAL A 171 -22.82 -7.69 -0.84
C VAL A 171 -22.97 -8.60 -2.06
N ALA A 172 -23.20 -9.90 -1.83
CA ALA A 172 -23.46 -10.83 -2.91
C ALA A 172 -24.76 -10.42 -3.63
N PRO A 173 -24.89 -10.65 -4.96
CA PRO A 173 -26.11 -10.30 -5.69
C PRO A 173 -27.39 -10.89 -5.10
N ASN A 174 -27.29 -12.06 -4.46
CA ASN A 174 -28.36 -12.70 -3.70
C ASN A 174 -27.90 -12.87 -2.25
N PRO A 175 -28.03 -11.83 -1.40
CA PRO A 175 -27.58 -11.93 -0.02
C PRO A 175 -28.47 -12.90 0.75
N VAL A 176 -27.85 -13.71 1.61
CA VAL A 176 -28.60 -14.44 2.64
C VAL A 176 -29.12 -13.41 3.65
N GLU A 177 -30.28 -13.67 4.25
CA GLU A 177 -30.85 -12.80 5.30
C GLU A 177 -29.80 -12.47 6.36
N GLY A 178 -29.56 -11.18 6.60
CA GLY A 178 -28.51 -10.68 7.50
C GLY A 178 -27.13 -10.40 6.85
N GLN A 179 -26.95 -10.64 5.55
CA GLN A 179 -25.73 -10.27 4.78
C GLN A 179 -25.97 -9.15 3.76
N GLU A 180 -26.94 -8.27 4.04
CA GLU A 180 -27.40 -7.22 3.11
C GLU A 180 -26.49 -5.97 3.11
N THR A 181 -25.48 -5.92 3.99
CA THR A 181 -24.62 -4.76 4.17
C THR A 181 -23.17 -5.04 3.76
N HIS A 182 -22.47 -4.02 3.29
CA HIS A 182 -21.03 -4.09 3.09
C HIS A 182 -20.32 -4.39 4.40
N HIS A 183 -19.49 -5.42 4.42
CA HIS A 183 -18.65 -5.74 5.58
C HIS A 183 -17.28 -5.11 5.39
N VAL A 184 -16.85 -4.38 6.41
CA VAL A 184 -15.56 -3.72 6.48
C VAL A 184 -14.80 -4.36 7.64
N THR A 185 -13.67 -4.99 7.35
CA THR A 185 -12.87 -5.70 8.34
C THR A 185 -11.44 -5.19 8.31
N ASP A 186 -10.87 -4.93 9.49
CA ASP A 186 -9.46 -4.57 9.60
C ASP A 186 -8.58 -5.81 9.46
N ARG A 187 -7.40 -5.63 8.87
CA ARG A 187 -6.38 -6.68 8.69
C ARG A 187 -5.14 -6.35 9.48
N ASP A 188 -4.58 -7.36 10.15
CA ASP A 188 -3.32 -7.24 10.89
C ASP A 188 -2.08 -7.30 9.98
N VAL A 189 -2.25 -7.84 8.77
CA VAL A 189 -1.20 -7.98 7.76
C VAL A 189 -1.71 -7.40 6.45
N PHE A 190 -0.95 -6.47 5.90
CA PHE A 190 -1.28 -5.81 4.65
C PHE A 190 -0.01 -5.49 3.86
N GLU A 191 -0.20 -5.22 2.57
CA GLU A 191 0.88 -4.98 1.64
C GLU A 191 0.61 -3.69 0.86
N PHE A 192 1.65 -2.92 0.58
CA PHE A 192 1.57 -1.77 -0.31
C PHE A 192 2.78 -1.68 -1.22
N SER A 193 2.70 -0.80 -2.23
CA SER A 193 3.82 -0.49 -3.10
C SER A 193 4.40 0.88 -2.78
N ALA A 194 5.67 0.92 -2.35
CA ALA A 194 6.44 2.14 -2.26
C ALA A 194 7.20 2.39 -3.57
N ARG A 195 7.36 3.66 -3.94
CA ARG A 195 8.15 4.07 -5.10
C ARG A 195 9.34 4.91 -4.64
N LEU A 196 10.47 4.75 -5.31
CA LEU A 196 11.68 5.50 -5.00
C LEU A 196 12.50 5.74 -6.27
N PRO A 197 13.15 6.90 -6.41
CA PRO A 197 13.99 7.21 -7.56
C PRO A 197 15.17 6.23 -7.63
N ALA A 198 15.37 5.57 -8.78
CA ALA A 198 16.39 4.53 -8.90
C ALA A 198 17.82 5.11 -8.79
N ALA A 199 18.01 6.35 -9.25
CA ALA A 199 19.29 7.06 -9.20
C ALA A 199 19.80 7.32 -7.77
N GLU A 200 18.91 7.31 -6.77
CA GLU A 200 19.27 7.55 -5.36
C GLU A 200 19.59 6.24 -4.62
N VAL A 201 19.44 5.07 -5.27
CA VAL A 201 19.68 3.75 -4.66
C VAL A 201 20.98 3.17 -5.17
N THR A 202 22.06 3.41 -4.44
CA THR A 202 23.40 2.90 -4.72
C THR A 202 23.88 1.99 -3.60
N GLU A 203 25.00 1.29 -3.80
CA GLU A 203 25.65 0.50 -2.73
C GLU A 203 26.05 1.35 -1.52
N GLU A 204 26.18 2.66 -1.68
CA GLU A 204 26.54 3.59 -0.61
C GLU A 204 25.32 4.12 0.15
N THR A 205 24.20 4.35 -0.55
CA THR A 205 23.03 5.03 0.02
C THR A 205 21.93 4.09 0.48
N PHE A 206 21.86 2.85 -0.02
CA PHE A 206 20.72 1.97 0.22
C PHE A 206 20.47 1.65 1.70
N ALA A 207 21.52 1.65 2.53
CA ALA A 207 21.43 1.42 3.97
C ALA A 207 20.83 2.62 4.74
N ASP A 208 20.95 3.83 4.19
CA ASP A 208 20.48 5.08 4.80
C ASP A 208 19.06 5.47 4.35
N ILE A 209 18.52 4.78 3.35
CA ILE A 209 17.14 4.98 2.91
C ILE A 209 16.19 4.44 3.98
N ALA A 210 15.23 5.28 4.38
CA ALA A 210 14.15 4.89 5.27
C ALA A 210 12.80 4.99 4.56
N ILE A 211 11.91 4.05 4.85
CA ILE A 211 10.51 4.09 4.44
C ILE A 211 9.68 4.20 5.71
N ARG A 212 8.85 5.24 5.82
CA ARG A 212 7.96 5.43 6.96
C ARG A 212 6.53 5.35 6.51
N LEU A 213 5.73 4.63 7.29
CA LEU A 213 4.29 4.59 7.16
C LEU A 213 3.70 5.55 8.19
N HIS A 214 2.79 6.39 7.74
CA HIS A 214 2.12 7.42 8.51
C HIS A 214 0.62 7.16 8.55
N ARG A 215 0.01 7.35 9.71
CA ARG A 215 -1.43 7.51 9.86
C ARG A 215 -1.78 8.98 9.68
N VAL A 216 -2.72 9.24 8.79
CA VAL A 216 -3.22 10.59 8.48
C VAL A 216 -4.47 10.86 9.32
N LYS A 217 -4.48 12.00 10.02
CA LYS A 217 -5.58 12.52 10.83
C LYS A 217 -6.04 13.83 10.20
N GLY A 218 -7.22 13.81 9.60
CA GLY A 218 -7.77 14.99 8.92
C GLY A 218 -7.27 15.15 7.49
N GLU A 219 -7.19 16.40 7.01
CA GLU A 219 -6.81 16.71 5.63
C GLU A 219 -5.35 17.14 5.54
N ALA A 220 -4.47 16.22 5.16
CA ALA A 220 -3.07 16.54 4.86
C ALA A 220 -2.91 16.90 3.37
N ARG A 221 -2.84 18.19 3.07
CA ARG A 221 -2.66 18.72 1.71
C ARG A 221 -1.71 19.92 1.73
N ALA A 222 -0.81 19.95 0.75
CA ALA A 222 0.00 21.12 0.44
C ALA A 222 -0.13 21.46 -1.05
N GLU A 223 0.18 22.70 -1.42
CA GLU A 223 0.31 23.07 -2.83
C GLU A 223 1.49 22.33 -3.47
N ARG A 224 2.61 22.27 -2.74
CA ARG A 224 3.85 21.58 -3.13
C ARG A 224 4.50 20.97 -1.89
N LEU A 225 5.05 19.77 -2.03
CA LEU A 225 5.89 19.16 -1.01
C LEU A 225 7.30 19.77 -1.04
N THR A 226 7.86 19.98 0.14
CA THR A 226 9.28 20.31 0.32
C THR A 226 10.10 19.04 0.48
N ASP A 227 11.42 19.19 0.51
CA ASP A 227 12.38 18.09 0.73
C ASP A 227 12.43 17.63 2.19
N GLN A 228 11.64 18.21 3.10
CA GLN A 228 11.60 17.79 4.49
C GLN A 228 10.72 16.54 4.68
N PRO A 229 10.88 15.75 5.76
CA PRO A 229 10.00 14.63 6.03
C PRO A 229 8.54 15.08 6.24
N LEU A 230 7.58 14.24 5.88
CA LEU A 230 6.14 14.51 6.02
C LEU A 230 5.74 14.76 7.46
N ALA A 231 6.38 14.09 8.43
CA ALA A 231 6.13 14.31 9.85
C ALA A 231 6.49 15.74 10.30
N VAL A 232 7.39 16.42 9.58
CA VAL A 232 7.73 17.84 9.82
C VAL A 232 6.75 18.75 9.09
N GLN A 233 6.46 18.45 7.82
CA GLN A 233 5.55 19.27 6.99
C GLN A 233 4.10 19.24 7.49
N PHE A 234 3.66 18.12 8.05
CA PHE A 234 2.29 17.85 8.48
C PHE A 234 2.27 17.34 9.94
N GLU A 235 2.97 18.02 10.83
CA GLU A 235 3.18 17.60 12.23
C GLU A 235 1.88 17.31 13.00
N ARG A 236 0.78 17.99 12.65
CA ARG A 236 -0.52 17.83 13.32
C ARG A 236 -1.33 16.69 12.75
N GLU A 237 -1.24 16.49 11.43
CA GLU A 237 -2.05 15.57 10.66
C GLU A 237 -1.40 14.19 10.54
N MET A 238 -0.07 14.08 10.57
CA MET A 238 0.64 12.83 10.37
C MET A 238 1.26 12.27 11.64
N ARG A 239 1.09 10.98 11.85
CA ARG A 239 1.72 10.23 12.95
C ARG A 239 2.42 9.00 12.39
N PRO A 240 3.73 8.81 12.62
CA PRO A 240 4.42 7.60 12.19
C PRO A 240 3.83 6.39 12.92
N VAL A 241 3.62 5.29 12.18
CA VAL A 241 3.10 4.04 12.71
C VAL A 241 4.06 2.86 12.52
N ALA A 242 4.89 2.91 11.49
CA ALA A 242 5.93 1.91 11.24
C ALA A 242 7.10 2.52 10.46
N GLU A 243 8.29 1.97 10.65
CA GLU A 243 9.52 2.41 9.96
C GLU A 243 10.32 1.19 9.48
N LEU A 244 10.83 1.27 8.25
CA LEU A 244 11.82 0.38 7.68
C LEU A 244 13.08 1.22 7.45
N ARG A 245 14.20 0.82 8.05
CA ARG A 245 15.50 1.46 7.85
C ARG A 245 16.42 0.53 7.07
N GLY A 246 17.03 1.08 6.03
CA GLY A 246 17.82 0.33 5.08
C GLY A 246 16.95 -0.50 4.14
N LEU A 247 17.38 -0.57 2.89
CA LEU A 247 16.83 -1.49 1.92
C LEU A 247 17.65 -2.79 1.90
N PRO A 248 17.07 -3.94 1.50
CA PRO A 248 17.87 -5.13 1.23
C PRO A 248 18.71 -4.93 -0.04
N GLU A 249 19.89 -5.57 -0.13
CA GLU A 249 20.73 -5.53 -1.34
C GLU A 249 19.97 -5.98 -2.61
N SER A 250 18.96 -6.84 -2.46
CA SER A 250 18.10 -7.30 -3.57
C SER A 250 17.30 -6.18 -4.24
N ALA A 251 17.23 -5.00 -3.61
CA ALA A 251 16.58 -3.79 -4.11
C ALA A 251 17.52 -2.83 -4.86
N LEU A 252 18.83 -3.14 -4.94
CA LEU A 252 19.76 -2.37 -5.77
C LEU A 252 19.39 -2.50 -7.26
N PRO A 253 19.46 -1.42 -8.07
CA PRO A 253 19.10 -1.45 -9.48
C PRO A 253 19.75 -2.60 -10.26
N ASP A 254 21.08 -2.76 -10.16
CA ASP A 254 21.83 -3.82 -10.85
C ASP A 254 21.38 -5.23 -10.44
N ARG A 255 21.02 -5.41 -9.16
CA ARG A 255 20.52 -6.69 -8.63
C ARG A 255 19.11 -7.01 -9.13
N ILE A 256 18.27 -5.98 -9.27
CA ILE A 256 16.93 -6.11 -9.83
C ILE A 256 17.01 -6.46 -11.33
N GLU A 257 17.89 -5.77 -12.07
CA GLU A 257 18.10 -6.02 -13.49
C GLU A 257 18.68 -7.41 -13.75
N ALA A 258 19.68 -7.83 -12.96
CA ALA A 258 20.26 -9.19 -13.05
C ALA A 258 19.22 -10.30 -12.79
N ARG A 259 18.17 -10.03 -12.01
CA ARG A 259 17.04 -10.95 -11.78
C ARG A 259 16.00 -10.93 -12.92
N GLY A 260 16.10 -10.00 -13.86
CA GLY A 260 15.11 -9.80 -14.93
C GLY A 260 13.82 -9.13 -14.47
N ALA A 261 13.82 -8.47 -13.30
CA ALA A 261 12.64 -7.83 -12.71
C ALA A 261 12.44 -6.38 -13.19
N ARG A 262 12.54 -6.17 -14.51
CA ARG A 262 12.38 -4.86 -15.17
C ARG A 262 11.02 -4.79 -15.86
N THR A 263 10.29 -3.70 -15.63
CA THR A 263 9.05 -3.39 -16.34
C THR A 263 9.33 -2.31 -17.39
N PRO A 264 9.23 -2.62 -18.69
CA PRO A 264 9.46 -1.63 -19.74
C PRO A 264 8.37 -0.55 -19.69
N ARG A 265 8.69 0.62 -20.25
CA ARG A 265 7.73 1.71 -20.39
C ARG A 265 6.50 1.24 -21.17
N ALA A 266 5.32 1.40 -20.57
CA ALA A 266 4.03 1.13 -21.20
C ALA A 266 3.63 2.24 -22.19
#